data_AF-A0A8X6N746-F1
#
_entry.id   AF-A0A8X6N746-F1
#
_cell.length_a   1.000
_cell.length_b   1.000
_cell.length_c   1.000
_cell.angle_alpha   90.00
_cell.angle_beta   90.00
_cell.angle_gamma   90.00
#
_symmetry.space_group_name_H-M   'P 1'
#
loop_
_entity.id
_entity.type
_entity.pdbx_description
1 polymer ?
#
loop_
_entity_poly.entity_id
_entity_poly.type
_entity_poly.pdbx_seq_one_letter_code
_entity_poly.pdbx_strand_id
1 'polypeptide(L)'
;MFERGEVEGGPCPILNPPPNGDFESCDNRVNGRCVIVCDQGFLRTGSRVRTCLSNGMWSGYAPTCTRKVGYTTTYTYKVVPLWSLVFG
;
A
#
# COMPACT_ATOMS: atom_id res chain seq x y z
N MET A 1 -7.67 -43.24 12.78
CA MET A 1 -7.85 -42.53 11.50
C MET A 1 -7.87 -41.03 11.78
N PHE A 2 -6.70 -40.39 11.80
CA PHE A 2 -6.57 -38.96 11.52
C PHE A 2 -5.40 -38.88 10.55
N GLU A 3 -5.71 -39.09 9.27
CA GLU A 3 -4.79 -38.82 8.19
C GLU A 3 -4.90 -37.33 7.85
N ARG A 4 -3.83 -36.58 8.10
CA ARG A 4 -3.11 -35.78 7.09
C ARG A 4 -2.15 -34.83 7.80
N GLY A 5 -0.87 -34.95 7.45
CA GLY A 5 0.13 -33.93 7.71
C GLY A 5 -0.21 -32.73 6.84
N GLU A 6 -0.85 -31.76 7.45
CA GLU A 6 -1.12 -30.47 6.85
C GLU A 6 -0.05 -29.54 7.45
N VAL A 7 0.78 -28.94 6.60
CA VAL A 7 1.66 -27.84 7.04
C VAL A 7 0.73 -26.66 7.28
N GLU A 8 -0.06 -26.75 8.35
CA GLU A 8 -1.06 -25.76 8.73
C GLU A 8 -0.26 -24.53 9.14
N GLY A 9 -0.05 -23.65 8.17
CA GLY A 9 0.44 -22.33 8.47
C GLY A 9 -0.66 -21.67 9.27
N GLY A 10 -0.39 -21.54 10.56
CA GLY A 10 -1.32 -21.01 11.54
C GLY A 10 -1.67 -19.53 11.28
N PRO A 11 -2.05 -18.78 12.32
CA PRO A 11 -2.37 -17.37 12.14
C PRO A 11 -1.19 -16.61 11.49
N CYS A 12 -1.52 -15.72 10.56
CA CYS A 12 -0.54 -14.90 9.87
C CYS A 12 0.16 -13.92 10.83
N PRO A 13 1.36 -13.43 10.48
CA PRO A 13 2.04 -12.39 11.24
C PRO A 13 1.17 -11.15 11.40
N ILE A 14 1.20 -10.52 12.57
CA ILE A 14 0.49 -9.26 12.78
C ILE A 14 1.07 -8.19 11.84
N LEU A 15 0.20 -7.54 11.07
CA LEU A 15 0.60 -6.44 10.20
C LEU A 15 0.62 -5.14 10.99
N ASN A 16 1.58 -4.28 10.68
CA ASN A 16 1.62 -2.91 11.19
C ASN A 16 0.98 -1.95 10.17
N PRO A 17 0.26 -0.92 10.63
CA PRO A 17 -0.30 0.11 9.76
C PRO A 17 0.75 0.71 8.82
N PRO A 18 0.43 0.95 7.53
CA PRO A 18 1.35 1.61 6.63
C PRO A 18 1.52 3.10 7.00
N PRO A 19 2.65 3.74 6.68
CA PRO A 19 2.81 5.18 6.89
C PRO A 19 1.73 5.98 6.15
N ASN A 20 1.11 6.96 6.81
CA ASN A 20 0.00 7.78 6.28
C ASN A 20 -1.25 6.96 5.91
N GLY A 21 -1.54 5.93 6.71
CA GLY A 21 -2.73 5.11 6.61
C GLY A 21 -2.93 4.24 7.84
N ASP A 22 -4.02 3.50 7.84
CA ASP A 22 -4.42 2.61 8.93
C ASP A 22 -5.18 1.38 8.40
N PHE A 23 -5.50 0.46 9.29
CA PHE A 23 -6.37 -0.67 9.01
C PHE A 23 -7.79 -0.38 9.51
N GLU A 24 -8.77 -0.47 8.61
CA GLU A 24 -10.19 -0.39 8.98
C GLU A 24 -10.60 -1.63 9.80
N SER A 25 -10.04 -2.78 9.46
CA SER A 25 -10.21 -4.05 10.16
C SER A 25 -9.05 -4.97 9.79
N CYS A 26 -8.55 -5.75 10.75
CA CYS A 26 -7.47 -6.70 10.50
C CYS A 26 -7.59 -7.94 11.38
N ASP A 27 -7.93 -9.07 10.76
CA ASP A 27 -7.96 -10.40 11.38
C ASP A 27 -6.87 -11.30 10.79
N ASN A 28 -5.91 -11.69 11.63
CA ASN A 28 -4.76 -12.50 11.24
C ASN A 28 -5.00 -14.02 11.31
N ARG A 29 -6.21 -14.48 11.62
CA ARG A 29 -6.56 -15.90 11.56
C ARG A 29 -6.59 -16.39 10.12
N VAL A 30 -6.47 -17.70 9.90
CA VAL A 30 -6.59 -18.31 8.56
C VAL A 30 -7.93 -17.91 7.94
N ASN A 31 -7.90 -17.46 6.68
CA ASN A 31 -9.01 -16.84 5.94
C ASN A 31 -9.48 -15.46 6.46
N GLY A 32 -8.85 -14.95 7.51
CA GLY A 32 -9.01 -13.59 8.03
C GLY A 32 -8.55 -12.55 7.00
N ARG A 33 -9.04 -11.31 7.15
CA ARG A 33 -8.82 -10.24 6.18
C ARG A 33 -8.33 -8.99 6.88
N CYS A 34 -7.37 -8.30 6.25
CA CYS A 34 -6.95 -6.96 6.64
C CYS A 34 -7.28 -5.97 5.54
N VAL A 35 -8.08 -4.95 5.87
CA VAL A 35 -8.53 -3.89 4.97
C VAL A 35 -7.74 -2.63 5.25
N ILE A 36 -7.08 -2.10 4.22
CA ILE A 36 -6.16 -0.98 4.34
C ILE A 36 -6.78 0.31 3.82
N VAL A 37 -6.70 1.35 4.64
CA VAL A 37 -7.17 2.71 4.40
C VAL A 37 -5.97 3.65 4.44
N CYS A 38 -5.93 4.63 3.54
CA CYS A 38 -4.92 5.69 3.56
C CYS A 38 -5.54 6.98 4.06
N ASP A 39 -4.72 7.82 4.68
CA ASP A 39 -5.13 9.14 5.15
C ASP A 39 -5.57 10.03 3.99
N GLN A 40 -6.35 11.06 4.31
CA GLN A 40 -6.85 12.00 3.32
C GLN A 40 -5.69 12.65 2.53
N GLY A 41 -5.79 12.62 1.20
CA GLY A 41 -4.75 13.16 0.29
C GLY A 41 -3.67 12.15 -0.12
N PHE A 42 -3.70 10.94 0.43
CA PHE A 42 -2.85 9.83 0.01
C PHE A 42 -3.61 8.83 -0.88
N LEU A 43 -2.87 8.23 -1.80
CA LEU A 43 -3.29 7.12 -2.64
C LEU A 43 -2.65 5.84 -2.15
N ARG A 44 -3.48 4.79 -2.04
CA ARG A 44 -2.98 3.44 -1.82
C ARG A 44 -2.42 2.87 -3.12
N THR A 45 -1.16 2.48 -3.07
CA THR A 45 -0.52 1.57 -4.02
C THR A 45 -0.42 0.17 -3.40
N GLY A 46 -0.62 -0.89 -4.18
CA GLY A 46 -0.68 -2.27 -3.68
C GLY A 46 -2.09 -2.77 -3.34
N SER A 47 -2.19 -3.83 -2.53
CA SER A 47 -3.45 -4.53 -2.27
C SER A 47 -4.36 -3.78 -1.28
N ARG A 48 -5.65 -3.61 -1.62
CA ARG A 48 -6.67 -3.04 -0.71
C ARG A 48 -6.95 -3.92 0.49
N VAL A 49 -7.03 -5.21 0.21
CA VAL A 49 -7.37 -6.23 1.19
C VAL A 49 -6.31 -7.31 1.07
N ARG A 50 -5.79 -7.75 2.20
CA ARG A 50 -4.93 -8.92 2.31
C ARG A 50 -5.70 -10.00 3.03
N THR A 51 -5.61 -11.22 2.53
CA THR A 51 -6.26 -12.39 3.14
C THR A 51 -5.18 -13.28 3.72
N CYS A 52 -5.35 -13.72 4.96
CA CYS A 52 -4.45 -14.68 5.56
C CYS A 52 -4.69 -16.06 4.94
N LEU A 53 -3.68 -16.61 4.29
CA LEU A 53 -3.74 -17.92 3.66
C LEU A 53 -3.48 -19.02 4.69
N SER A 54 -3.92 -20.25 4.41
CA SER A 54 -3.67 -21.43 5.25
C SER A 54 -2.20 -21.86 5.36
N ASN A 55 -1.31 -21.20 4.61
CA ASN A 55 0.14 -21.35 4.74
C ASN A 55 0.75 -20.31 5.70
N GLY A 56 -0.07 -19.55 6.44
CA GLY A 56 0.39 -18.55 7.41
C GLY A 56 0.97 -17.29 6.76
N MET A 57 0.75 -17.10 5.46
CA MET A 57 1.21 -15.91 4.73
C MET A 57 0.03 -15.04 4.30
N TRP A 58 0.26 -13.74 4.29
CA TRP A 58 -0.69 -12.77 3.75
C TRP A 58 -0.67 -12.77 2.23
N SER A 59 -1.85 -12.86 1.62
CA SER A 59 -2.02 -12.70 0.18
C SER A 59 -1.74 -11.26 -0.28
N GLY A 60 -1.45 -11.11 -1.57
CA GLY A 60 -1.22 -9.81 -2.20
C GLY A 60 0.05 -9.10 -1.74
N TYR A 61 0.16 -7.83 -2.11
CA TYR A 61 1.33 -7.01 -1.88
C TYR A 61 1.12 -6.05 -0.70
N ALA A 62 2.20 -5.77 0.03
CA ALA A 62 2.18 -4.79 1.10
C ALA A 62 1.72 -3.42 0.55
N PRO A 63 0.67 -2.81 1.13
CA PRO A 63 0.17 -1.54 0.65
C PRO A 63 1.06 -0.40 1.13
N THR A 64 1.19 0.62 0.30
CA THR A 64 1.87 1.86 0.61
C THR A 64 0.92 3.03 0.34
N CYS A 65 0.87 3.99 1.26
CA CYS A 65 0.11 5.21 1.07
C CYS A 65 1.06 6.30 0.58
N THR A 66 0.97 6.63 -0.70
CA THR A 66 1.78 7.67 -1.34
C THR A 66 0.93 8.91 -1.51
N ARG A 67 1.48 10.09 -1.21
CA ARG A 67 0.71 11.33 -1.42
C ARG A 67 0.31 11.38 -2.89
N LYS A 68 -0.91 11.81 -3.20
CA LYS A 68 -1.22 12.25 -4.56
C LYS A 68 -0.24 13.38 -4.86
N VAL A 69 0.85 13.09 -5.55
CA VAL A 69 1.58 14.11 -6.27
C VAL A 69 0.59 14.52 -7.34
N GLY A 70 -0.21 15.53 -7.02
CA GLY A 70 -0.85 16.31 -8.03
C GLY A 70 0.28 16.85 -8.88
N TYR A 71 0.61 16.13 -9.95
CA TYR A 71 1.12 16.78 -11.13
C TYR A 71 -0.02 17.71 -11.54
N THR A 72 -0.09 18.90 -10.96
CA THR A 72 -0.37 20.02 -11.86
C THR A 72 0.68 19.85 -12.93
N THR A 73 0.27 19.51 -14.14
CA THR A 73 1.12 19.49 -15.33
C THR A 73 1.56 20.92 -15.66
N THR A 74 2.04 21.66 -14.68
CA THR A 74 2.92 22.80 -14.80
C THR A 74 4.33 22.30 -14.55
N TYR A 75 4.72 21.29 -15.34
CA TYR A 75 6.08 21.28 -15.81
C TYR A 75 6.21 22.50 -16.76
N THR A 76 6.20 23.70 -16.17
CA THR A 76 6.77 24.94 -16.71
C THR A 76 8.12 25.14 -16.03
N TYR A 77 8.94 24.09 -16.07
CA TYR A 77 10.38 24.19 -16.10
C TYR A 77 10.77 25.11 -17.25
N LYS A 78 10.81 26.39 -16.89
CA LYS A 78 11.41 27.51 -17.59
C LYS A 78 10.68 28.02 -18.82
N VAL A 79 9.67 28.86 -18.59
CA VAL A 79 9.59 30.08 -19.40
C VAL A 79 10.87 30.87 -19.12
N VAL A 80 11.94 30.65 -19.89
CA VAL A 80 13.14 31.50 -19.84
C VAL A 80 12.75 32.77 -20.63
N PRO A 81 12.48 33.91 -19.99
CA PRO A 81 12.14 35.11 -20.72
C PRO A 81 13.28 35.49 -21.68
N LEU A 82 12.95 35.80 -22.94
CA LEU A 82 13.92 36.06 -24.01
C LEU A 82 14.89 37.21 -23.68
N TRP A 83 14.54 38.12 -22.76
CA TRP A 83 15.44 39.17 -22.28
C TRP A 83 16.74 38.63 -21.66
N SER A 84 16.76 37.38 -21.18
CA SER A 84 17.88 36.77 -20.48
C SER A 84 19.00 36.35 -21.44
N LEU A 85 18.73 36.40 -22.76
CA LEU A 85 19.70 36.13 -23.83
C LEU A 85 20.17 37.40 -24.55
N VAL A 86 19.55 38.55 -24.28
CA VAL A 86 19.82 39.82 -25.00
C VAL A 86 20.75 40.76 -24.22
N PHE A 87 20.91 40.56 -22.90
CA PHE A 87 21.86 41.31 -22.06
C PHE A 87 23.24 40.62 -21.90
N GLY A 88 23.64 39.83 -22.90
CA GLY A 88 24.96 39.18 -22.96
C GLY A 88 26.01 40.07 -23.62
#